data_AF-A0A317U1I5-F1
#
_entry.id   AF-A0A317U1I5-F1
#
_cell.length_a   1.000
_cell.length_b   1.000
_cell.length_c   1.000
_cell.angle_alpha   90.00
_cell.angle_beta   90.00
_cell.angle_gamma   90.00
#
_symmetry.space_group_name_H-M   'P 1'
#
loop_
_entity.id
_entity.type
_entity.pdbx_description
1 polymer ?
#
loop_
_entity_poly.entity_id
_entity_poly.type
_entity_poly.pdbx_seq_one_letter_code
_entity_poly.pdbx_strand_id
1 'polypeptide(L)'
;MTIRLKHEHGTLEAIELFQLQHHLALPRLKNYLQSKGSRQCKSIKKISIGHSTLDDKDYSALHDILKLSSKVSEVSFYANHIDTEHLAYLFDSLPNKKLNTIRFVDNWIGEKVPAHFFSFLKKKKLNVLDLSLNWLRDTGVQCLLAALETNTDLYELVLSCNDFSLAGMNAVHHFVLKHPSLKILDISYNNLNEECAKEIAAMITKSQSLTHLIIRSNKIGDVGAEYISQALKSNNNLKYVDLSDNKISGTGLSQLVREAETHDNLEELILKYNHLLPSMLKPNRSDLHVFY
;
A
#
# COMPACT_ATOMS: atom_id res chain seq x y z
N MET A 1 11.63 12.95 20.38
CA MET A 1 10.22 13.33 20.17
C MET A 1 10.15 14.64 19.39
N THR A 2 9.43 14.63 18.26
CA THR A 2 9.31 15.80 17.38
C THR A 2 7.84 16.01 17.01
N ILE A 3 7.36 17.25 17.15
CA ILE A 3 6.07 17.71 16.63
C ILE A 3 6.35 18.79 15.59
N ARG A 4 5.94 18.58 14.35
CA ARG A 4 6.05 19.57 13.27
C ARG A 4 4.65 19.98 12.83
N LEU A 5 4.40 21.28 12.94
CA LEU A 5 3.21 21.94 12.42
C LEU A 5 3.60 22.62 11.12
N LYS A 6 3.16 22.10 9.98
CA LYS A 6 3.50 22.66 8.67
C LYS A 6 2.44 23.67 8.26
N HIS A 7 2.90 24.89 8.00
CA HIS A 7 2.06 25.98 7.54
C HIS A 7 2.29 26.25 6.06
N GLU A 8 1.21 26.41 5.30
CA GLU A 8 1.24 26.88 3.92
C GLU A 8 0.39 28.16 3.85
N HIS A 9 0.96 29.23 3.28
CA HIS A 9 0.32 30.56 3.21
C HIS A 9 -0.27 31.06 4.56
N GLY A 10 0.38 30.71 5.69
CA GLY A 10 -0.03 31.11 7.04
C GLY A 10 -1.08 30.21 7.70
N THR A 11 -1.62 29.20 7.00
CA THR A 11 -2.58 28.24 7.55
C THR A 11 -1.93 26.91 7.89
N LEU A 12 -2.33 26.30 9.01
CA LEU A 12 -1.83 24.99 9.44
C LEU A 12 -2.42 23.91 8.53
N GLU A 13 -1.59 23.27 7.72
CA GLU A 13 -2.00 22.32 6.69
C GLU A 13 -1.65 20.88 7.03
N ALA A 14 -0.57 20.65 7.77
CA ALA A 14 -0.20 19.30 8.20
C ALA A 14 0.34 19.25 9.63
N ILE A 15 0.06 18.12 10.28
CA ILE A 15 0.58 17.76 11.59
C ILE A 15 1.42 16.51 11.42
N GLU A 16 2.70 16.58 11.77
CA GLU A 16 3.62 15.45 11.75
C GLU A 16 4.18 15.21 13.15
N LEU A 17 4.01 13.99 13.64
CA LEU A 17 4.41 13.55 14.96
C LEU A 17 5.38 12.39 14.81
N PHE A 18 6.52 12.44 15.50
CA PHE A 18 7.56 11.42 15.36
C PHE A 18 8.22 11.11 16.70
N GLN A 19 8.40 9.82 17.00
CA GLN A 19 9.01 9.34 18.25
C GLN A 19 8.34 9.95 19.49
N LEU A 20 7.01 9.91 19.54
CA LEU A 20 6.27 10.24 20.76
C LEU A 20 6.45 9.10 21.78
N GLN A 21 6.99 9.45 22.94
CA GLN A 21 7.13 8.57 24.10
C GLN A 21 6.52 9.18 25.38
N HIS A 22 5.82 10.31 25.24
CA HIS A 22 5.29 11.08 26.37
C HIS A 22 3.78 11.27 26.27
N HIS A 23 3.07 10.73 27.26
CA HIS A 23 1.61 10.73 27.50
C HIS A 23 0.89 12.11 27.48
N LEU A 24 1.60 13.22 27.23
CA LEU A 24 1.01 14.58 27.22
C LEU A 24 1.15 15.30 25.88
N ALA A 25 1.89 14.76 24.91
CA ALA A 25 2.14 15.47 23.65
C ALA A 25 0.85 15.67 22.84
N LEU A 26 0.11 14.58 22.57
CA LEU A 26 -1.16 14.63 21.85
C LEU A 26 -2.25 15.35 22.67
N PRO A 27 -2.41 15.11 23.99
CA PRO A 27 -3.34 15.89 24.81
C PRO A 27 -3.06 17.40 24.80
N ARG A 28 -1.80 17.83 24.85
CA ARG A 28 -1.43 19.26 24.76
C ARG A 28 -1.71 19.81 23.36
N LEU A 29 -1.42 19.05 22.31
CA LEU A 29 -1.73 19.45 20.94
C LEU A 29 -3.25 19.60 20.74
N LYS A 30 -4.04 18.66 21.25
CA LYS A 30 -5.51 18.76 21.27
C LYS A 30 -5.95 20.07 21.92
N ASN A 31 -5.47 20.37 23.13
CA ASN A 31 -5.85 21.59 23.84
C ASN A 31 -5.42 22.86 23.09
N TYR A 32 -4.22 22.85 22.49
CA TYR A 32 -3.74 23.94 21.64
C TYR A 32 -4.67 24.15 20.44
N LEU A 33 -4.99 23.10 19.70
CA LEU A 33 -5.87 23.17 18.53
C LEU A 33 -7.29 23.64 18.90
N GLN A 34 -7.81 23.19 20.05
CA GLN A 34 -9.08 23.68 20.59
C GLN A 34 -9.02 25.18 20.92
N SER A 35 -7.93 25.66 21.52
CA SER A 35 -7.76 27.08 21.87
C SER A 35 -7.67 28.01 20.65
N LYS A 36 -7.14 27.50 19.53
CA LYS A 36 -7.09 28.23 18.25
C LYS A 36 -8.44 28.26 17.52
N GLY A 37 -9.42 27.51 18.01
CA GLY A 37 -10.77 27.42 17.45
C GLY A 37 -10.87 26.50 16.24
N SER A 38 -12.07 25.99 16.00
CA SER A 38 -12.34 25.01 14.94
C SER A 38 -12.00 25.51 13.53
N ARG A 39 -11.98 26.82 13.30
CA ARG A 39 -11.66 27.41 11.99
C ARG A 39 -10.23 27.09 11.55
N GLN A 40 -9.25 27.12 12.45
CA GLN A 40 -7.85 26.86 12.10
C GLN A 40 -7.56 25.36 11.96
N CYS A 41 -8.39 24.49 12.53
CA CYS A 41 -8.32 23.04 12.31
C CYS A 41 -8.90 22.62 10.94
N LYS A 42 -9.78 23.45 10.35
CA LYS A 42 -10.38 23.19 9.02
C LYS A 42 -9.37 23.32 7.87
N SER A 43 -8.17 23.85 8.08
CA SER A 43 -7.12 23.86 7.06
C SER A 43 -6.25 22.62 7.05
N ILE A 44 -6.30 21.80 8.11
CA ILE A 44 -5.47 20.58 8.21
C ILE A 44 -5.95 19.58 7.17
N LYS A 45 -5.04 19.22 6.25
CA LYS A 45 -5.24 18.24 5.17
C LYS A 45 -4.55 16.91 5.46
N LYS A 46 -3.45 16.93 6.22
CA LYS A 46 -2.63 15.75 6.49
C LYS A 46 -2.29 15.60 7.97
N ILE A 47 -2.43 14.38 8.49
CA ILE A 47 -1.95 14.01 9.83
C ILE A 47 -1.10 12.76 9.69
N SER A 48 0.14 12.83 10.16
CA SER A 48 1.05 11.68 10.18
C SER A 48 1.67 11.46 11.55
N ILE A 49 1.68 10.21 12.02
CA ILE A 49 2.35 9.80 13.25
C ILE A 49 3.32 8.67 12.95
N GLY A 50 4.57 8.78 13.39
CA GLY A 50 5.62 7.80 13.13
C GLY A 50 6.35 7.35 14.39
N HIS A 51 6.70 6.07 14.48
CA HIS A 51 7.58 5.50 15.49
C HIS A 51 7.18 5.87 16.93
N SER A 52 5.88 5.89 17.22
CA SER A 52 5.34 6.40 18.47
C SER A 52 4.57 5.31 19.23
N THR A 53 4.84 5.19 20.52
CA THR A 53 4.08 4.31 21.42
C THR A 53 2.97 5.12 22.05
N LEU A 54 1.73 4.92 21.61
CA LEU A 54 0.56 5.69 22.05
C LEU A 54 -0.19 4.94 23.14
N ASP A 55 -0.64 5.66 24.17
CA ASP A 55 -1.57 5.15 25.18
C ASP A 55 -3.02 5.57 24.90
N ASP A 56 -3.98 5.12 25.73
CA ASP A 56 -5.40 5.44 25.58
C ASP A 56 -5.69 6.95 25.56
N LYS A 57 -4.91 7.75 26.30
CA LYS A 57 -5.07 9.22 26.34
C LYS A 57 -4.60 9.84 25.04
N ASP A 58 -3.52 9.31 24.46
CA ASP A 58 -3.02 9.70 23.16
C ASP A 58 -4.04 9.36 22.05
N TYR A 59 -4.61 8.14 22.06
CA TYR A 59 -5.66 7.75 21.12
C TYR A 59 -6.92 8.60 21.28
N SER A 60 -7.35 8.90 22.51
CA SER A 60 -8.47 9.80 22.78
C SER A 60 -8.21 11.21 22.27
N ALA A 61 -7.00 11.74 22.50
CA ALA A 61 -6.63 13.06 22.01
C ALA A 61 -6.59 13.10 20.47
N LEU A 62 -6.04 12.07 19.84
CA LEU A 62 -5.98 11.93 18.40
C LEU A 62 -7.38 11.80 17.77
N HIS A 63 -8.26 11.02 18.37
CA HIS A 63 -9.66 10.89 17.99
C HIS A 63 -10.35 12.27 17.95
N ASP A 64 -10.14 13.11 18.96
CA ASP A 64 -10.69 14.46 18.99
C ASP A 64 -10.06 15.39 17.95
N ILE A 65 -8.74 15.29 17.73
CA ILE A 65 -8.05 16.05 16.69
C ILE A 65 -8.61 15.70 15.30
N LEU A 66 -8.83 14.40 15.02
CA LEU A 66 -9.40 13.94 13.75
C LEU A 66 -10.83 14.46 13.55
N LYS A 67 -11.65 14.47 14.60
CA LYS A 67 -13.00 15.07 14.57
C LYS A 67 -13.00 16.57 14.28
N LEU A 68 -12.02 17.31 14.83
CA LEU A 68 -11.87 18.75 14.57
C LEU A 68 -11.38 19.05 13.15
N SER A 69 -10.69 18.10 12.52
CA SER A 69 -9.95 18.31 11.26
C SER A 69 -10.74 17.83 10.03
N SER A 70 -11.86 18.50 9.75
CA SER A 70 -12.84 18.09 8.71
C SER A 70 -12.35 18.18 7.26
N LYS A 71 -11.14 18.69 7.00
CA LYS A 71 -10.52 18.73 5.66
C LYS A 71 -9.40 17.72 5.46
N VAL A 72 -9.11 16.89 6.47
CA VAL A 72 -8.10 15.84 6.35
C VAL A 72 -8.43 14.91 5.19
N SER A 73 -7.54 14.89 4.20
CA SER A 73 -7.59 13.99 3.05
C SER A 73 -6.60 12.84 3.18
N GLU A 74 -5.55 13.02 3.99
CA GLU A 74 -4.51 12.02 4.21
C GLU A 74 -4.25 11.76 5.69
N VAL A 75 -4.21 10.48 6.03
CA VAL A 75 -3.85 10.00 7.36
C VAL A 75 -2.77 8.93 7.22
N SER A 76 -1.68 9.07 7.97
CA SER A 76 -0.56 8.13 7.94
C SER A 76 -0.08 7.77 9.34
N PHE A 77 0.06 6.49 9.61
CA PHE A 77 0.59 5.94 10.84
C PHE A 77 1.64 4.90 10.51
N TYR A 78 2.89 5.21 10.87
CA TYR A 78 4.03 4.35 10.63
C TYR A 78 4.62 3.85 11.95
N ALA A 79 4.81 2.54 12.12
CA ALA A 79 5.51 1.98 13.29
C ALA A 79 4.96 2.47 14.64
N ASN A 80 3.63 2.45 14.82
CA ASN A 80 2.98 2.93 16.06
C ASN A 80 2.38 1.80 16.91
N HIS A 81 2.57 0.54 16.50
CA HIS A 81 2.04 -0.63 17.21
C HIS A 81 0.52 -0.57 17.46
N ILE A 82 -0.23 0.07 16.54
CA ILE A 82 -1.68 0.21 16.66
C ILE A 82 -2.32 -1.16 16.41
N ASP A 83 -3.04 -1.67 17.41
CA ASP A 83 -3.81 -2.89 17.28
C ASP A 83 -5.19 -2.65 16.63
N THR A 84 -5.95 -3.72 16.42
CA THR A 84 -7.29 -3.68 15.82
C THR A 84 -8.29 -2.86 16.64
N GLU A 85 -8.23 -2.85 17.97
CA GLU A 85 -9.18 -2.11 18.82
C GLU A 85 -8.95 -0.61 18.72
N HIS A 86 -7.71 -0.18 18.91
CA HIS A 86 -7.32 1.23 18.82
C HIS A 86 -7.51 1.77 17.40
N LEU A 87 -7.22 0.95 16.39
CA LEU A 87 -7.44 1.36 15.01
C LEU A 87 -8.93 1.56 14.72
N ALA A 88 -9.80 0.65 15.17
CA ALA A 88 -11.25 0.81 15.03
C ALA A 88 -11.75 2.08 15.75
N TYR A 89 -11.26 2.34 16.97
CA TYR A 89 -11.59 3.56 17.73
C TYR A 89 -11.18 4.85 17.00
N LEU A 90 -10.01 4.86 16.35
CA LEU A 90 -9.58 5.98 15.53
C LEU A 90 -10.45 6.13 14.28
N PHE A 91 -10.93 5.04 13.68
CA PHE A 91 -11.74 5.08 12.47
C PHE A 91 -13.19 5.50 12.70
N ASP A 92 -13.78 5.22 13.85
CA ASP A 92 -15.08 5.79 14.25
C ASP A 92 -15.04 7.33 14.28
N SER A 93 -13.85 7.89 14.50
CA SER A 93 -13.58 9.33 14.51
C SER A 93 -13.42 9.97 13.14
N LEU A 94 -13.41 9.16 12.07
CA LEU A 94 -13.14 9.59 10.70
C LEU A 94 -14.42 9.68 9.85
N PRO A 95 -15.41 10.55 10.16
CA PRO A 95 -16.58 10.78 9.30
C PRO A 95 -16.21 11.58 8.03
N ASN A 96 -14.92 11.88 7.83
CA ASN A 96 -14.47 12.79 6.80
C ASN A 96 -14.72 12.21 5.40
N LYS A 97 -15.57 12.90 4.63
CA LYS A 97 -15.88 12.59 3.23
C LYS A 97 -14.69 12.83 2.29
N LYS A 98 -13.70 13.60 2.74
CA LYS A 98 -12.50 13.95 1.96
C LYS A 98 -11.33 13.01 2.15
N LEU A 99 -11.36 12.14 3.17
CA LEU A 99 -10.31 11.16 3.40
C LEU A 99 -10.25 10.21 2.20
N ASN A 100 -9.16 10.31 1.44
CA ASN A 100 -8.93 9.50 0.24
C ASN A 100 -7.58 8.76 0.29
N THR A 101 -6.70 9.11 1.22
CA THR A 101 -5.38 8.50 1.38
C THR A 101 -5.23 7.98 2.79
N ILE A 102 -5.04 6.68 2.92
CA ILE A 102 -4.82 6.01 4.20
C ILE A 102 -3.53 5.20 4.11
N ARG A 103 -2.61 5.43 5.04
CA ARG A 103 -1.38 4.64 5.18
C ARG A 103 -1.21 4.17 6.61
N PHE A 104 -1.54 2.94 6.92
CA PHE A 104 -1.20 2.31 8.20
C PHE A 104 -0.08 1.32 7.93
N VAL A 105 1.16 1.76 8.06
CA VAL A 105 2.33 0.93 7.75
C VAL A 105 3.00 0.51 9.05
N ASP A 106 3.40 -0.75 9.16
CA ASP A 106 4.10 -1.26 10.34
C ASP A 106 3.26 -1.05 11.62
N ASN A 107 2.04 -1.60 11.62
CA ASN A 107 1.17 -1.63 12.80
C ASN A 107 0.75 -3.07 13.11
N TRP A 108 0.09 -3.27 14.24
CA TRP A 108 -0.19 -4.60 14.79
C TRP A 108 -1.65 -4.99 14.57
N ILE A 109 -2.17 -4.79 13.35
CA ILE A 109 -3.53 -5.23 12.99
C ILE A 109 -3.63 -6.76 13.19
N GLY A 110 -2.64 -7.49 12.69
CA GLY A 110 -2.51 -8.93 12.88
C GLY A 110 -3.51 -9.75 12.07
N GLU A 111 -3.50 -11.06 12.30
CA GLU A 111 -4.30 -12.03 11.54
C GLU A 111 -5.75 -12.19 12.06
N LYS A 112 -5.97 -11.87 13.34
CA LYS A 112 -7.25 -12.07 14.04
C LYS A 112 -8.18 -10.89 13.85
N VAL A 113 -8.36 -10.50 12.59
CA VAL A 113 -9.20 -9.37 12.22
C VAL A 113 -10.67 -9.81 12.20
N PRO A 114 -11.57 -9.16 12.95
CA PRO A 114 -13.01 -9.43 12.84
C PRO A 114 -13.51 -9.19 11.41
N ALA A 115 -14.45 -10.01 10.94
CA ALA A 115 -14.96 -9.93 9.55
C ALA A 115 -15.49 -8.54 9.13
N HIS A 116 -15.94 -7.74 10.10
CA HIS A 116 -16.48 -6.39 9.87
C HIS A 116 -15.47 -5.27 10.16
N PHE A 117 -14.23 -5.60 10.51
CA PHE A 117 -13.21 -4.61 10.91
C PHE A 117 -13.05 -3.51 9.87
N PHE A 118 -12.85 -3.87 8.60
CA PHE A 118 -12.68 -2.91 7.51
C PHE A 118 -14.00 -2.28 7.02
N SER A 119 -15.15 -2.52 7.66
CA SER A 119 -16.45 -2.01 7.20
C SER A 119 -16.52 -0.49 7.10
N PHE A 120 -15.71 0.23 7.89
CA PHE A 120 -15.59 1.69 7.81
C PHE A 120 -15.06 2.18 6.44
N LEU A 121 -14.36 1.32 5.69
CA LEU A 121 -13.84 1.62 4.35
C LEU A 121 -14.92 1.57 3.26
N LYS A 122 -16.01 0.81 3.45
CA LYS A 122 -17.05 0.57 2.41
C LYS A 122 -17.62 1.85 1.79
N LYS A 123 -17.74 2.92 2.59
CA LYS A 123 -18.33 4.20 2.18
C LYS A 123 -17.28 5.27 1.82
N LYS A 124 -16.01 4.90 1.76
CA LYS A 124 -14.91 5.83 1.48
C LYS A 124 -14.53 5.79 0.01
N LYS A 125 -14.28 6.97 -0.54
CA LYS A 125 -13.70 7.16 -1.88
C LYS A 125 -12.19 7.26 -1.75
N LEU A 126 -11.56 6.12 -1.45
CA LEU A 126 -10.10 6.08 -1.33
C LEU A 126 -9.45 6.09 -2.71
N ASN A 127 -8.38 6.86 -2.85
CA ASN A 127 -7.46 6.79 -3.99
C ASN A 127 -6.22 5.97 -3.64
N VAL A 128 -5.73 6.07 -2.40
CA VAL A 128 -4.52 5.34 -1.97
C VAL A 128 -4.80 4.63 -0.66
N LEU A 129 -4.50 3.33 -0.64
CA LEU A 129 -4.50 2.53 0.58
C LEU A 129 -3.20 1.76 0.71
N ASP A 130 -2.49 2.02 1.80
CA ASP A 130 -1.30 1.28 2.19
C ASP A 130 -1.51 0.65 3.57
N LEU A 131 -1.49 -0.69 3.58
CA LEU A 131 -1.55 -1.51 4.79
C LEU A 131 -0.33 -2.42 4.86
N SER A 132 0.84 -1.94 4.43
CA SER A 132 2.06 -2.72 4.48
C SER A 132 2.51 -3.02 5.91
N LEU A 133 3.18 -4.16 6.11
CA LEU A 133 3.73 -4.56 7.43
C LEU A 133 2.64 -4.65 8.52
N ASN A 134 1.47 -5.21 8.23
CA ASN A 134 0.39 -5.38 9.23
C ASN A 134 0.04 -6.82 9.56
N TRP A 135 0.75 -7.77 8.95
CA TRP A 135 0.57 -9.20 9.20
C TRP A 135 -0.88 -9.68 8.99
N LEU A 136 -1.56 -9.15 7.97
CA LEU A 136 -2.99 -9.38 7.73
C LEU A 136 -3.33 -10.86 7.44
N ARG A 137 -2.39 -11.63 6.87
CA ARG A 137 -2.61 -13.00 6.40
C ARG A 137 -3.75 -13.08 5.36
N ASP A 138 -4.12 -14.29 4.96
CA ASP A 138 -5.18 -14.51 3.97
C ASP A 138 -6.52 -13.92 4.39
N THR A 139 -6.94 -14.16 5.65
CA THR A 139 -8.23 -13.70 6.17
C THR A 139 -8.32 -12.18 6.19
N GLY A 140 -7.29 -11.49 6.68
CA GLY A 140 -7.28 -10.03 6.74
C GLY A 140 -7.31 -9.39 5.35
N VAL A 141 -6.55 -9.93 4.39
CA VAL A 141 -6.57 -9.48 2.99
C VAL A 141 -7.96 -9.73 2.37
N GLN A 142 -8.56 -10.90 2.57
CA GLN A 142 -9.90 -11.19 2.06
C GLN A 142 -10.97 -10.26 2.64
N CYS A 143 -10.97 -10.04 3.96
CA CYS A 143 -11.89 -9.11 4.62
C CYS A 143 -11.69 -7.66 4.14
N LEU A 144 -10.45 -7.24 3.93
CA LEU A 144 -10.12 -5.92 3.40
C LEU A 144 -10.71 -5.72 2.01
N LEU A 145 -10.41 -6.64 1.08
CA LEU A 145 -10.83 -6.52 -0.31
C LEU A 145 -12.34 -6.64 -0.45
N ALA A 146 -13.01 -7.47 0.37
CA ALA A 146 -14.46 -7.51 0.46
C ALA A 146 -15.07 -6.19 0.96
N ALA A 147 -14.39 -5.50 1.89
CA ALA A 147 -14.82 -4.18 2.35
C ALA A 147 -14.61 -3.07 1.30
N LEU A 148 -13.71 -3.27 0.34
CA LEU A 148 -13.42 -2.32 -0.72
C LEU A 148 -14.15 -2.60 -2.02
N GLU A 149 -14.97 -3.66 -2.12
CA GLU A 149 -15.60 -4.10 -3.37
C GLU A 149 -16.42 -3.01 -4.09
N THR A 150 -17.00 -2.06 -3.35
CA THR A 150 -17.78 -0.96 -3.91
C THR A 150 -16.97 0.31 -4.19
N ASN A 151 -15.67 0.32 -3.90
CA ASN A 151 -14.82 1.48 -4.12
C ASN A 151 -14.39 1.54 -5.59
N THR A 152 -14.81 2.58 -6.30
CA THR A 152 -14.50 2.77 -7.72
C THR A 152 -13.32 3.72 -7.97
N ASP A 153 -12.77 4.34 -6.93
CA ASP A 153 -11.82 5.46 -7.03
C ASP A 153 -10.39 5.04 -6.61
N LEU A 154 -10.20 3.79 -6.17
CA LEU A 154 -8.91 3.29 -5.67
C LEU A 154 -7.90 3.17 -6.81
N TYR A 155 -6.84 3.96 -6.72
CA TYR A 155 -5.78 4.09 -7.71
C TYR A 155 -4.53 3.29 -7.33
N GLU A 156 -4.21 3.23 -6.04
CA GLU A 156 -3.03 2.56 -5.50
C GLU A 156 -3.40 1.70 -4.29
N LEU A 157 -2.96 0.44 -4.33
CA LEU A 157 -3.11 -0.52 -3.25
C LEU A 157 -1.75 -1.14 -2.90
N VAL A 158 -1.33 -0.98 -1.66
CA VAL A 158 -0.06 -1.50 -1.15
C VAL A 158 -0.34 -2.47 0.00
N LEU A 159 -0.01 -3.73 -0.22
CA LEU A 159 -0.19 -4.86 0.71
C LEU A 159 1.15 -5.54 1.00
N SER A 160 2.26 -4.81 0.90
CA SER A 160 3.60 -5.35 1.10
C SER A 160 3.78 -5.89 2.53
N CYS A 161 4.48 -7.01 2.69
CA CYS A 161 4.78 -7.60 4.00
C CYS A 161 3.54 -7.88 4.88
N ASN A 162 2.53 -8.54 4.30
CA ASN A 162 1.36 -9.06 5.02
C ASN A 162 1.35 -10.60 5.12
N ASP A 163 2.29 -11.25 4.43
CA ASP A 163 2.58 -12.69 4.46
C ASP A 163 1.27 -13.51 4.26
N PHE A 164 0.57 -13.18 3.16
CA PHE A 164 -0.58 -13.93 2.66
C PHE A 164 -0.13 -14.96 1.61
N SER A 165 -0.87 -16.05 1.52
CA SER A 165 -0.60 -17.18 0.64
C SER A 165 -1.38 -17.08 -0.67
N LEU A 166 -1.46 -18.18 -1.42
CA LEU A 166 -2.29 -18.30 -2.62
C LEU A 166 -3.76 -17.91 -2.36
N ALA A 167 -4.30 -18.18 -1.17
CA ALA A 167 -5.68 -17.83 -0.86
C ALA A 167 -5.91 -16.31 -0.80
N GLY A 168 -4.97 -15.55 -0.24
CA GLY A 168 -4.96 -14.09 -0.28
C GLY A 168 -4.70 -13.57 -1.69
N MET A 169 -3.77 -14.18 -2.44
CA MET A 169 -3.47 -13.79 -3.82
C MET A 169 -4.67 -13.97 -4.76
N ASN A 170 -5.43 -15.05 -4.61
CA ASN A 170 -6.68 -15.25 -5.35
C ASN A 170 -7.67 -14.11 -5.08
N ALA A 171 -7.77 -13.64 -3.83
CA ALA A 171 -8.62 -12.50 -3.50
C ALA A 171 -8.12 -11.21 -4.16
N VAL A 172 -6.81 -10.97 -4.17
CA VAL A 172 -6.17 -9.84 -4.88
C VAL A 172 -6.48 -9.90 -6.38
N HIS A 173 -6.32 -11.05 -7.03
CA HIS A 173 -6.66 -11.22 -8.45
C HIS A 173 -8.11 -10.81 -8.72
N HIS A 174 -9.07 -11.40 -8.01
CA HIS A 174 -10.49 -11.12 -8.21
C HIS A 174 -10.81 -9.64 -7.98
N PHE A 175 -10.15 -9.02 -7.00
CA PHE A 175 -10.29 -7.60 -6.74
C PHE A 175 -9.78 -6.77 -7.92
N VAL A 176 -8.54 -6.97 -8.36
CA VAL A 176 -7.92 -6.20 -9.45
C VAL A 176 -8.78 -6.21 -10.71
N LEU A 177 -9.33 -7.36 -11.10
CA LEU A 177 -10.16 -7.47 -12.32
C LEU A 177 -11.48 -6.69 -12.25
N LYS A 178 -11.98 -6.41 -11.04
CA LYS A 178 -13.19 -5.62 -10.81
C LYS A 178 -12.92 -4.11 -10.63
N HIS A 179 -11.65 -3.70 -10.52
CA HIS A 179 -11.28 -2.33 -10.15
C HIS A 179 -10.52 -1.63 -11.29
N PRO A 180 -11.23 -1.05 -12.27
CA PRO A 180 -10.61 -0.44 -13.46
C PRO A 180 -9.81 0.84 -13.16
N SER A 181 -10.03 1.45 -11.99
CA SER A 181 -9.27 2.61 -11.52
C SER A 181 -7.92 2.25 -10.92
N LEU A 182 -7.71 0.99 -10.50
CA LEU A 182 -6.48 0.57 -9.84
C LEU A 182 -5.33 0.51 -10.86
N LYS A 183 -4.31 1.34 -10.66
CA LYS A 183 -3.14 1.47 -11.54
C LYS A 183 -1.88 0.89 -10.91
N ILE A 184 -1.74 1.00 -9.60
CA ILE A 184 -0.55 0.60 -8.85
C ILE A 184 -0.94 -0.49 -7.85
N LEU A 185 -0.25 -1.63 -7.95
CA LEU A 185 -0.36 -2.72 -6.98
C LEU A 185 1.02 -3.10 -6.47
N ASP A 186 1.19 -3.05 -5.15
CA ASP A 186 2.37 -3.58 -4.47
C ASP A 186 1.98 -4.75 -3.55
N ILE A 187 2.51 -5.93 -3.85
CA ILE A 187 2.34 -7.17 -3.09
C ILE A 187 3.70 -7.78 -2.73
N SER A 188 4.72 -6.94 -2.55
CA SER A 188 6.08 -7.32 -2.18
C SER A 188 6.16 -7.98 -0.81
N TYR A 189 7.24 -8.73 -0.53
CA TYR A 189 7.52 -9.29 0.80
C TYR A 189 6.40 -10.18 1.38
N ASN A 190 5.64 -10.90 0.55
CA ASN A 190 4.52 -11.74 0.98
C ASN A 190 4.81 -13.25 0.89
N ASN A 191 6.07 -13.64 0.68
CA ASN A 191 6.48 -15.04 0.50
C ASN A 191 5.77 -15.76 -0.67
N LEU A 192 5.30 -15.02 -1.68
CA LEU A 192 4.55 -15.56 -2.82
C LEU A 192 5.42 -16.51 -3.64
N ASN A 193 4.94 -17.73 -3.89
CA ASN A 193 5.66 -18.80 -4.59
C ASN A 193 5.28 -18.89 -6.08
N GLU A 194 5.75 -19.93 -6.77
CA GLU A 194 5.43 -20.21 -8.19
C GLU A 194 3.92 -20.38 -8.47
N GLU A 195 3.15 -20.93 -7.53
CA GLU A 195 1.69 -21.05 -7.69
C GLU A 195 1.02 -19.68 -7.66
N CYS A 196 1.48 -18.79 -6.77
CA CYS A 196 1.03 -17.40 -6.75
C CYS A 196 1.45 -16.66 -8.03
N ALA A 197 2.64 -16.96 -8.57
CA ALA A 197 3.12 -16.37 -9.83
C ALA A 197 2.21 -16.70 -11.02
N LYS A 198 1.68 -17.94 -11.07
CA LYS A 198 0.68 -18.33 -12.07
C LYS A 198 -0.59 -17.47 -11.95
N GLU A 199 -1.06 -17.21 -10.74
CA GLU A 199 -2.22 -16.37 -10.49
C GLU A 199 -1.95 -14.90 -10.84
N ILE A 200 -0.76 -14.39 -10.52
CA ILE A 200 -0.28 -13.06 -10.92
C ILE A 200 -0.25 -12.93 -12.45
N ALA A 201 0.28 -13.94 -13.16
CA ALA A 201 0.31 -13.95 -14.62
C ALA A 201 -1.10 -13.93 -15.25
N ALA A 202 -2.03 -14.69 -14.68
CA ALA A 202 -3.43 -14.66 -15.10
C ALA A 202 -4.09 -13.30 -14.85
N MET A 203 -3.77 -12.66 -13.72
CA MET A 203 -4.22 -11.31 -13.39
C MET A 203 -3.64 -10.26 -14.36
N ILE A 204 -2.35 -10.32 -14.68
CA ILE A 204 -1.69 -9.43 -15.67
C ILE A 204 -2.35 -9.57 -17.05
N THR A 205 -2.58 -10.79 -17.50
CA THR A 205 -3.16 -11.07 -18.83
C THR A 205 -4.57 -10.46 -18.97
N LYS A 206 -5.36 -10.47 -17.90
CA LYS A 206 -6.75 -10.00 -17.91
C LYS A 206 -6.92 -8.55 -17.51
N SER A 207 -6.04 -8.02 -16.66
CA SER A 207 -6.15 -6.64 -16.17
C SER A 207 -5.85 -5.65 -17.28
N GLN A 208 -6.80 -4.75 -17.53
CA GLN A 208 -6.64 -3.63 -18.46
C GLN A 208 -6.32 -2.31 -17.74
N SER A 209 -6.28 -2.33 -16.41
CA SER A 209 -6.12 -1.13 -15.61
C SER A 209 -4.69 -0.95 -15.08
N LEU A 210 -4.04 -2.02 -14.65
CA LEU A 210 -2.73 -1.96 -13.99
C LEU A 210 -1.65 -1.41 -14.93
N THR A 211 -0.87 -0.47 -14.41
CA THR A 211 0.30 0.09 -15.07
C THR A 211 1.58 -0.16 -14.28
N HIS A 212 1.49 -0.34 -12.96
CA HIS A 212 2.63 -0.61 -12.08
C HIS A 212 2.34 -1.84 -11.23
N LEU A 213 3.23 -2.83 -11.31
CA LEU A 213 3.18 -4.04 -10.49
C LEU A 213 4.49 -4.23 -9.76
N ILE A 214 4.44 -4.22 -8.43
CA ILE A 214 5.60 -4.41 -7.56
C ILE A 214 5.42 -5.72 -6.79
N ILE A 215 6.27 -6.70 -7.08
CA ILE A 215 6.25 -8.06 -6.49
C ILE A 215 7.62 -8.44 -5.94
N ARG A 216 8.37 -7.44 -5.45
CA ARG A 216 9.73 -7.58 -4.93
C ARG A 216 9.80 -8.52 -3.71
N SER A 217 10.93 -9.20 -3.53
CA SER A 217 11.24 -10.00 -2.34
C SER A 217 10.19 -11.08 -2.06
N ASN A 218 9.85 -11.84 -3.09
CA ASN A 218 9.00 -13.04 -3.00
C ASN A 218 9.82 -14.29 -3.40
N LYS A 219 9.16 -15.41 -3.67
CA LYS A 219 9.77 -16.71 -4.01
C LYS A 219 9.28 -17.20 -5.38
N ILE A 220 9.21 -16.28 -6.35
CA ILE A 220 8.62 -16.52 -7.68
C ILE A 220 9.40 -17.58 -8.47
N GLY A 221 10.75 -17.54 -8.41
CA GLY A 221 11.61 -18.50 -9.10
C GLY A 221 11.50 -18.48 -10.64
N ASP A 222 12.20 -19.40 -11.30
CA ASP A 222 12.24 -19.45 -12.77
C ASP A 222 10.90 -19.82 -13.41
N VAL A 223 10.17 -20.77 -12.81
CA VAL A 223 8.85 -21.19 -13.30
C VAL A 223 7.85 -20.04 -13.21
N GLY A 224 7.86 -19.30 -12.10
CA GLY A 224 7.04 -18.10 -11.96
C GLY A 224 7.43 -16.98 -12.92
N ALA A 225 8.73 -16.78 -13.16
CA ALA A 225 9.24 -15.83 -14.14
C ALA A 225 8.77 -16.19 -15.56
N GLU A 226 8.75 -17.47 -15.91
CA GLU A 226 8.18 -17.95 -17.18
C GLU A 226 6.70 -17.55 -17.30
N TYR A 227 5.85 -17.82 -16.31
CA TYR A 227 4.45 -17.42 -16.35
C TYR A 227 4.27 -15.91 -16.53
N ILE A 228 5.03 -15.11 -15.79
CA ILE A 228 4.95 -13.65 -15.87
C ILE A 228 5.42 -13.16 -17.24
N SER A 229 6.50 -13.71 -17.80
CA SER A 229 6.98 -13.34 -19.13
C SER A 229 5.94 -13.59 -20.24
N GLN A 230 5.22 -14.72 -20.16
CA GLN A 230 4.14 -15.04 -21.11
C GLN A 230 2.95 -14.08 -20.96
N ALA A 231 2.65 -13.67 -19.72
CA ALA A 231 1.61 -12.68 -19.46
C ALA A 231 2.00 -11.29 -19.97
N LEU A 232 3.27 -10.89 -19.86
CA LEU A 232 3.78 -9.63 -20.42
C LEU A 232 3.61 -9.60 -21.93
N LYS A 233 3.84 -10.71 -22.64
CA LYS A 233 3.60 -10.77 -24.09
C LYS A 233 2.14 -10.50 -24.50
N SER A 234 1.20 -10.80 -23.60
CA SER A 234 -0.24 -10.70 -23.87
C SER A 234 -0.87 -9.43 -23.29
N ASN A 235 -0.13 -8.69 -22.46
CA ASN A 235 -0.56 -7.44 -21.85
C ASN A 235 0.14 -6.27 -22.56
N ASN A 236 -0.57 -5.16 -22.73
CA ASN A 236 -0.01 -3.95 -23.34
C ASN A 236 -0.20 -2.72 -22.44
N ASN A 237 -0.54 -2.88 -21.16
CA ASN A 237 -0.84 -1.74 -20.26
C ASN A 237 0.22 -1.50 -19.20
N LEU A 238 0.96 -2.53 -18.81
CA LEU A 238 2.02 -2.40 -17.82
C LEU A 238 3.15 -1.51 -18.36
N LYS A 239 3.59 -0.60 -17.48
CA LYS A 239 4.68 0.35 -17.70
C LYS A 239 5.86 0.07 -16.76
N TYR A 240 5.57 -0.44 -15.57
CA TYR A 240 6.57 -0.71 -14.55
C TYR A 240 6.33 -2.08 -13.92
N VAL A 241 7.37 -2.91 -13.89
CA VAL A 241 7.36 -4.20 -13.19
C VAL A 241 8.61 -4.33 -12.33
N ASP A 242 8.43 -4.54 -11.02
CA ASP A 242 9.53 -4.86 -10.11
C ASP A 242 9.45 -6.31 -9.64
N LEU A 243 10.42 -7.10 -10.10
CA LEU A 243 10.66 -8.51 -9.81
C LEU A 243 11.95 -8.71 -9.01
N SER A 244 12.46 -7.68 -8.35
CA SER A 244 13.69 -7.76 -7.56
C SER A 244 13.61 -8.83 -6.46
N ASP A 245 14.73 -9.48 -6.14
CA ASP A 245 14.86 -10.41 -5.01
C ASP A 245 13.82 -11.55 -5.04
N ASN A 246 13.65 -12.20 -6.18
CA ASN A 246 12.64 -13.24 -6.39
C ASN A 246 13.21 -14.65 -6.59
N LYS A 247 14.50 -14.83 -6.31
CA LYS A 247 15.26 -16.07 -6.52
C LYS A 247 15.22 -16.56 -7.97
N ILE A 248 15.11 -15.65 -8.93
CA ILE A 248 15.09 -15.96 -10.36
C ILE A 248 16.53 -16.16 -10.82
N SER A 249 16.79 -17.25 -11.52
CA SER A 249 18.08 -17.57 -12.12
C SER A 249 18.26 -16.87 -13.47
N GLY A 250 19.45 -16.98 -14.05
CA GLY A 250 19.71 -16.33 -15.32
C GLY A 250 18.84 -16.82 -16.48
N THR A 251 18.31 -18.03 -16.41
CA THR A 251 17.37 -18.54 -17.42
C THR A 251 16.04 -17.77 -17.36
N GLY A 252 15.43 -17.65 -16.18
CA GLY A 252 14.18 -16.91 -15.99
C GLY A 252 14.34 -15.42 -16.26
N LEU A 253 15.45 -14.82 -15.84
CA LEU A 253 15.76 -13.41 -16.14
C LEU A 253 15.90 -13.16 -17.64
N SER A 254 16.58 -14.05 -18.38
CA SER A 254 16.73 -13.92 -19.84
C SER A 254 15.39 -13.96 -20.56
N GLN A 255 14.48 -14.81 -20.09
CA GLN A 255 13.14 -14.90 -20.64
C GLN A 255 12.31 -13.65 -20.36
N LEU A 256 12.35 -13.12 -19.13
CA LEU A 256 11.67 -11.86 -18.78
C LEU A 256 12.13 -10.71 -19.66
N VAL A 257 13.45 -10.55 -19.84
CA VAL A 257 14.01 -9.48 -20.67
C VAL A 257 13.58 -9.64 -22.13
N ARG A 258 13.65 -10.86 -22.68
CA ARG A 258 13.25 -11.13 -24.07
C ARG A 258 11.79 -10.77 -24.33
N GLU A 259 10.86 -11.17 -23.46
CA GLU A 259 9.44 -10.84 -23.69
C GLU A 259 9.16 -9.36 -23.40
N ALA A 260 9.85 -8.75 -22.44
CA ALA A 260 9.78 -7.31 -22.15
C ALA A 260 10.21 -6.44 -23.34
N GLU A 261 11.22 -6.87 -24.11
CA GLU A 261 11.63 -6.18 -25.35
C GLU A 261 10.51 -6.10 -26.39
N THR A 262 9.62 -7.11 -26.41
CA THR A 262 8.48 -7.17 -27.35
C THR A 262 7.22 -6.48 -26.82
N HIS A 263 7.21 -6.04 -25.55
CA HIS A 263 6.05 -5.39 -24.94
C HIS A 263 6.04 -3.90 -25.30
N ASP A 264 4.96 -3.41 -25.90
CA ASP A 264 4.90 -2.06 -26.50
C ASP A 264 5.06 -0.91 -25.49
N ASN A 265 4.49 -1.05 -24.28
CA ASN A 265 4.38 0.04 -23.30
C ASN A 265 5.22 -0.12 -22.02
N LEU A 266 6.01 -1.20 -21.88
CA LEU A 266 6.75 -1.47 -20.64
C LEU A 266 7.99 -0.59 -20.61
N GLU A 267 8.04 0.40 -19.73
CA GLU A 267 9.13 1.40 -19.63
C GLU A 267 10.24 0.93 -18.68
N GLU A 268 9.88 0.25 -17.58
CA GLU A 268 10.84 -0.18 -16.56
C GLU A 268 10.62 -1.63 -16.11
N LEU A 269 11.69 -2.42 -16.12
CA LEU A 269 11.75 -3.77 -15.58
C LEU A 269 12.88 -3.87 -14.54
N ILE A 270 12.52 -4.00 -13.27
CA ILE A 270 13.47 -4.08 -12.17
C ILE A 270 13.70 -5.56 -11.79
N LEU A 271 14.93 -6.02 -11.91
CA LEU A 271 15.37 -7.41 -11.67
C LEU A 271 16.47 -7.51 -10.60
N LYS A 272 16.70 -6.41 -9.85
CA LYS A 272 17.78 -6.30 -8.86
C LYS A 272 17.77 -7.42 -7.84
N TYR A 273 18.94 -7.83 -7.38
CA TYR A 273 19.08 -8.82 -6.30
C TYR A 273 18.47 -10.21 -6.61
N ASN A 274 18.23 -10.54 -7.89
CA ASN A 274 18.02 -11.92 -8.31
C ASN A 274 19.37 -12.66 -8.47
N HIS A 275 19.34 -13.94 -8.81
CA HIS A 275 20.58 -14.68 -9.01
C HIS A 275 21.25 -14.18 -10.30
N LEU A 276 22.54 -13.84 -10.18
CA LEU A 276 23.33 -13.16 -11.20
C LEU A 276 23.21 -13.84 -12.58
N LEU A 277 22.87 -13.04 -13.59
CA LEU A 277 23.23 -13.31 -14.97
C LEU A 277 24.69 -12.90 -15.19
N PRO A 278 25.59 -13.82 -15.61
CA PRO A 278 26.79 -13.42 -16.30
C PRO A 278 26.39 -12.81 -17.64
N SER A 279 26.82 -11.58 -17.90
CA SER A 279 26.72 -10.82 -19.17
C SER A 279 25.33 -10.33 -19.62
N MET A 280 25.04 -9.07 -19.28
CA MET A 280 24.48 -7.98 -20.11
C MET A 280 23.56 -8.37 -21.30
N LEU A 281 22.33 -8.78 -21.03
CA LEU A 281 21.23 -8.51 -21.97
C LEU A 281 20.91 -7.02 -21.87
N LYS A 282 21.52 -6.18 -22.71
CA LYS A 282 21.02 -4.81 -22.83
C LYS A 282 19.78 -4.88 -23.70
N PRO A 283 18.62 -4.36 -23.24
CA PRO A 283 17.45 -4.27 -24.10
C PRO A 283 17.81 -3.44 -25.33
N ASN A 284 17.38 -3.89 -26.52
CA ASN A 284 17.59 -3.14 -27.76
C ASN A 284 16.66 -1.92 -27.88
N ARG A 285 15.58 -1.87 -27.07
CA ARG A 285 14.67 -0.73 -26.94
C ARG A 285 15.29 0.37 -26.08
N SER A 286 15.39 1.59 -26.61
CA SER A 286 15.95 2.74 -25.90
C SER A 286 15.05 3.28 -24.78
N ASP A 287 13.75 3.01 -24.88
CA ASP A 287 12.68 3.42 -23.96
C ASP A 287 12.33 2.33 -22.93
N LEU A 288 13.01 1.17 -22.97
CA LEU A 288 12.93 0.13 -21.95
C LEU A 288 14.19 0.17 -21.07
N HIS A 289 14.00 0.46 -19.79
CA HIS A 289 15.06 0.43 -18.78
C HIS A 289 14.98 -0.87 -17.97
N VAL A 290 15.98 -1.74 -18.15
CA VAL A 290 16.14 -2.96 -17.34
C VAL A 290 17.22 -2.75 -16.30
N PHE A 291 16.88 -2.97 -15.02
CA PHE A 291 17.80 -2.82 -13.90
C PHE A 291 18.14 -4.18 -13.28
N TYR A 292 19.42 -4.54 -13.28
CA TYR A 292 19.95 -5.81 -12.78
C TYR A 292 20.47 -5.74 -11.35
#